data_AF-A0A5N0GZX4-F1
#
_entry.id   AF-A0A5N0GZX4-F1
#
_cell.length_a   1.000
_cell.length_b   1.000
_cell.length_c   1.000
_cell.angle_alpha   90.00
_cell.angle_beta   90.00
_cell.angle_gamma   90.00
#
_symmetry.space_group_name_H-M   'P 1'
#
loop_
_entity.id
_entity.type
_entity.pdbx_description
1 polymer ?
#
loop_
_entity_poly.entity_id
_entity_poly.type
_entity_poly.pdbx_seq_one_letter_code
_entity_poly.pdbx_strand_id
1 'polypeptide(L)'
;MGDGSAVSVALAGPASSVIDEIVREGARQMLAAALRAEVAAYCAQFADERDENGHRLVVRNGYHQPRQVTTAAGAIEVCAPRVNDKRVDPQTGDRVRFSSAILPPWARKTPRVQEVLPLLYLHGLSSQDFGPALGQLLGSTKGLSAATITKLTETWQAEQKAFSARDLSGVDYVYVWADGIHVNVRLEE
;
A
#
# COMPACT_ATOMS: atom_id res chain seq x y z
N MET A 1 -21.69 41.32 16.08
CA MET A 1 -22.19 40.34 15.09
C MET A 1 -21.58 40.66 13.74
N GLY A 2 -20.78 39.74 13.21
CA GLY A 2 -20.22 39.81 11.87
C GLY A 2 -19.78 38.39 11.52
N ASP A 3 -20.72 37.59 11.03
CA ASP A 3 -20.51 36.20 10.60
C ASP A 3 -19.55 36.17 9.41
N GLY A 4 -18.28 35.90 9.69
CA GLY A 4 -17.28 35.55 8.69
C GLY A 4 -17.45 34.11 8.25
N SER A 5 -18.52 33.83 7.50
CA SER A 5 -18.70 32.55 6.81
C SER A 5 -17.61 32.40 5.75
N ALA A 6 -16.57 31.63 6.07
CA ALA A 6 -15.57 31.20 5.12
C ALA A 6 -16.23 30.21 4.15
N VAL A 7 -16.61 30.70 2.98
CA VAL A 7 -17.08 29.87 1.88
C VAL A 7 -15.90 29.02 1.41
N SER A 8 -15.93 27.73 1.75
CA SER A 8 -15.00 26.74 1.21
C SER A 8 -15.20 26.64 -0.29
N VAL A 9 -14.28 27.22 -1.07
CA VAL A 9 -14.23 27.01 -2.51
C VAL A 9 -13.81 25.57 -2.74
N ALA A 10 -14.79 24.72 -3.05
CA ALA A 10 -14.51 23.42 -3.63
C ALA A 10 -13.87 23.65 -5.00
N LEU A 11 -12.55 23.51 -5.07
CA LEU A 11 -11.84 23.37 -6.33
C LEU A 11 -12.26 22.04 -6.95
N ALA A 12 -13.37 22.07 -7.70
CA ALA A 12 -13.66 21.05 -8.69
C ALA A 12 -12.54 21.13 -9.75
N GLY A 13 -11.48 20.34 -9.55
CA GLY A 13 -10.40 20.17 -10.52
C GLY A 13 -10.94 19.57 -11.82
N PRO A 14 -10.28 19.84 -12.96
CA PRO A 14 -10.73 19.35 -14.25
C PRO A 14 -10.78 17.83 -14.27
N ALA A 15 -11.71 17.28 -15.07
CA ALA A 15 -11.74 15.86 -15.43
C ALA A 15 -10.31 15.37 -15.71
N SER A 16 -9.97 14.17 -15.24
CA SER A 16 -8.64 13.56 -15.38
C SER A 16 -8.06 13.85 -16.76
N SER A 17 -6.80 14.30 -16.79
CA SER A 17 -6.10 14.47 -18.07
C SER A 17 -6.24 13.19 -18.88
N VAL A 18 -6.57 13.30 -20.17
CA VAL A 18 -6.66 12.15 -21.09
C VAL A 18 -5.38 11.29 -21.02
N ILE A 19 -4.23 11.93 -20.76
CA ILE A 19 -2.96 11.24 -20.54
C ILE A 19 -3.02 10.35 -19.28
N ASP A 20 -3.52 10.87 -18.16
CA ASP A 20 -3.58 10.11 -16.89
C ASP A 20 -4.55 8.93 -16.99
N GLU A 21 -5.65 9.09 -17.73
CA GLU A 21 -6.59 7.98 -18.01
C GLU A 21 -5.93 6.88 -18.84
N ILE A 22 -5.22 7.26 -19.91
CA ILE A 22 -4.48 6.32 -20.76
C ILE A 22 -3.40 5.59 -19.94
N VAL A 23 -2.64 6.31 -19.12
CA VAL A 23 -1.58 5.72 -18.27
C VAL A 23 -2.19 4.76 -17.25
N ARG A 24 -3.28 5.14 -16.59
CA ARG A 24 -3.99 4.29 -15.62
C ARG A 24 -4.53 3.02 -16.27
N GLU A 25 -5.17 3.15 -17.43
CA GLU A 25 -5.72 2.02 -18.16
C GLU A 25 -4.62 1.10 -18.70
N GLY A 26 -3.52 1.67 -19.22
CA GLY A 26 -2.34 0.92 -19.62
C GLY A 26 -1.74 0.13 -18.46
N ALA A 27 -1.57 0.75 -17.29
CA ALA A 27 -1.09 0.08 -16.08
C ALA A 27 -2.02 -1.07 -15.65
N ARG A 28 -3.34 -0.86 -15.71
CA ARG A 28 -4.34 -1.89 -15.40
C ARG A 28 -4.22 -3.09 -16.33
N GLN A 29 -4.14 -2.86 -17.64
CA GLN A 29 -4.01 -3.93 -18.64
C GLN A 29 -2.68 -4.67 -18.50
N MET A 30 -1.57 -3.95 -18.31
CA MET A 30 -0.24 -4.54 -18.10
C MET A 30 -0.21 -5.42 -16.85
N LEU A 31 -0.74 -4.95 -15.72
CA LEU A 31 -0.80 -5.75 -14.50
C LEU A 31 -1.66 -6.99 -14.67
N ALA A 32 -2.82 -6.87 -15.33
CA ALA A 32 -3.67 -8.02 -15.64
C ALA A 32 -3.00 -9.03 -16.58
N ALA A 33 -2.19 -8.57 -17.54
CA ALA A 33 -1.40 -9.44 -18.41
C ALA A 33 -0.29 -10.16 -17.62
N ALA A 34 0.44 -9.44 -16.77
CA ALA A 34 1.50 -9.99 -15.93
C ALA A 34 0.98 -11.06 -14.97
N LEU A 35 -0.16 -10.82 -14.31
CA LEU A 35 -0.79 -11.81 -13.43
C LEU A 35 -1.26 -13.06 -14.18
N ARG A 36 -1.77 -12.90 -15.41
CA ARG A 36 -2.13 -14.05 -16.27
C ARG A 36 -0.89 -14.84 -16.67
N ALA A 37 0.21 -14.16 -17.01
CA ALA A 37 1.47 -14.79 -17.36
C ALA A 37 2.09 -15.54 -16.17
N GLU A 38 2.09 -14.95 -14.97
CA GLU A 38 2.55 -15.59 -13.73
C GLU A 38 1.78 -16.89 -13.44
N VAL A 39 0.44 -16.83 -13.54
CA VAL A 39 -0.41 -18.02 -13.33
C VAL A 39 -0.21 -19.07 -14.42
N ALA A 40 -0.04 -18.67 -15.68
CA ALA A 40 0.25 -19.58 -16.77
C ALA A 40 1.59 -20.28 -16.58
N ALA A 41 2.63 -19.53 -16.18
CA ALA A 41 3.95 -20.08 -15.88
C ALA A 41 3.89 -21.08 -14.71
N TYR A 42 3.18 -20.74 -13.63
CA TYR A 42 3.00 -21.64 -12.49
C TYR A 42 2.29 -22.94 -12.89
N CYS A 43 1.21 -22.87 -13.68
CA CYS A 43 0.49 -24.06 -14.14
C CYS A 43 1.35 -24.90 -15.11
N ALA A 44 2.17 -24.26 -15.94
CA ALA A 44 3.05 -24.94 -16.89
C ALA A 44 4.20 -25.66 -16.17
N GLN A 45 4.77 -25.03 -15.14
CA GLN A 45 5.83 -25.61 -14.31
C GLN A 45 5.43 -26.96 -13.70
N PHE A 46 4.14 -27.13 -13.38
CA PHE A 46 3.60 -28.34 -12.75
C PHE A 46 2.64 -29.10 -13.69
N ALA A 47 2.86 -29.03 -15.01
CA ALA A 47 1.99 -29.68 -15.99
C ALA A 47 2.05 -31.22 -15.97
N ASP A 48 3.16 -31.78 -15.49
CA ASP A 48 3.40 -33.22 -15.39
C ASP A 48 2.93 -33.82 -14.06
N GLU A 49 2.63 -32.97 -13.07
CA GLU A 49 2.02 -33.36 -11.80
C GLU A 49 0.54 -33.71 -12.04
N ARG A 50 0.25 -35.02 -12.12
CA ARG A 50 -1.07 -35.55 -12.48
C ARG A 50 -1.60 -36.53 -11.44
N ASP A 51 -2.92 -36.62 -11.33
CA ASP A 51 -3.59 -37.66 -10.55
C ASP A 51 -3.58 -39.01 -11.28
N GLU A 52 -4.10 -40.05 -10.61
CA GLU A 52 -4.22 -41.42 -11.13
C GLU A 52 -5.05 -41.50 -12.42
N ASN A 53 -5.95 -40.54 -12.65
CA ASN A 53 -6.78 -40.44 -13.85
C ASN A 53 -6.10 -39.62 -14.96
N GLY A 54 -4.86 -39.15 -14.76
CA GLY A 54 -4.10 -38.36 -15.71
C GLY A 54 -4.48 -36.88 -15.76
N HIS A 55 -5.30 -36.38 -14.83
CA HIS A 55 -5.65 -34.96 -14.74
C HIS A 55 -4.56 -34.18 -14.01
N ARG A 56 -4.26 -32.97 -14.48
CA ARG A 56 -3.31 -32.07 -13.82
C ARG A 56 -3.77 -31.72 -12.40
N LEU A 57 -2.84 -31.78 -11.45
CA LEU A 57 -3.06 -31.38 -10.06
C LEU A 57 -3.07 -29.86 -9.89
N VAL A 58 -2.39 -29.12 -10.78
CA VAL A 58 -2.33 -27.66 -10.78
C VAL A 58 -3.06 -27.11 -12.00
N VAL A 59 -4.18 -26.43 -11.75
CA VAL A 59 -5.02 -25.87 -12.83
C VAL A 59 -5.47 -24.46 -12.48
N ARG A 60 -5.67 -23.65 -13.52
CA ARG A 60 -6.34 -22.36 -13.38
C ARG A 60 -7.83 -22.58 -13.01
N ASN A 61 -8.31 -21.82 -12.03
CA ASN A 61 -9.67 -21.97 -11.48
C ASN A 61 -10.43 -20.62 -11.39
N GLY A 62 -10.56 -19.96 -12.53
CA GLY A 62 -11.27 -18.68 -12.65
C GLY A 62 -10.47 -17.50 -12.10
N TYR A 63 -11.18 -16.57 -11.45
CA TYR A 63 -10.64 -15.32 -10.92
C TYR A 63 -11.17 -15.01 -9.51
N HIS A 64 -10.43 -14.18 -8.77
CA HIS A 64 -10.90 -13.58 -7.52
C HIS A 64 -11.90 -12.44 -7.80
N GLN A 65 -12.62 -12.02 -6.76
CA GLN A 65 -13.40 -10.80 -6.84
C GLN A 65 -12.49 -9.59 -7.16
N PRO A 66 -12.95 -8.65 -7.99
CA PRO A 66 -12.20 -7.44 -8.28
C PRO A 66 -11.88 -6.66 -7.00
N ARG A 67 -10.69 -6.08 -6.94
CA ARG A 67 -10.29 -5.17 -5.86
C ARG A 67 -9.48 -4.01 -6.39
N GLN A 68 -9.58 -2.86 -5.73
CA GLN A 68 -8.74 -1.71 -6.05
C GLN A 68 -7.36 -1.83 -5.43
N VAL A 69 -6.35 -1.43 -6.21
CA VAL A 69 -4.96 -1.28 -5.80
C VAL A 69 -4.52 0.13 -6.17
N THR A 70 -4.08 0.92 -5.19
CA THR A 70 -3.51 2.26 -5.46
C THR A 70 -2.06 2.13 -5.92
N THR A 71 -1.80 2.64 -7.12
CA THR A 71 -0.47 2.69 -7.76
C THR A 71 -0.05 4.14 -7.97
N ALA A 72 1.15 4.36 -8.49
CA ALA A 72 1.59 5.69 -8.93
C ALA A 72 0.74 6.26 -10.08
N ALA A 73 0.12 5.40 -10.90
CA ALA A 73 -0.83 5.81 -11.93
C ALA A 73 -2.28 6.03 -11.40
N GLY A 74 -2.43 6.00 -10.07
CA GLY A 74 -3.71 6.06 -9.38
C GLY A 74 -4.30 4.69 -9.06
N ALA A 75 -5.54 4.71 -8.58
CA ALA A 75 -6.32 3.54 -8.20
C ALA A 75 -6.77 2.76 -9.44
N ILE A 76 -6.34 1.51 -9.53
CA ILE A 76 -6.73 0.59 -10.60
C ILE A 76 -7.51 -0.59 -10.01
N GLU A 77 -8.54 -1.04 -10.73
CA GLU A 77 -9.23 -2.27 -10.39
C GLU A 77 -8.46 -3.48 -10.95
N VAL A 78 -8.24 -4.47 -10.10
CA VAL A 78 -7.49 -5.68 -10.44
C VAL A 78 -8.32 -6.92 -10.14
N CYS A 79 -8.40 -7.81 -11.14
CA CYS A 79 -9.04 -9.12 -11.04
C CYS A 79 -7.96 -10.20 -11.19
N ALA A 80 -7.47 -10.71 -10.05
CA ALA A 80 -6.36 -11.68 -10.03
C ALA A 80 -6.85 -13.08 -10.44
N PRO A 81 -6.19 -13.78 -11.38
CA PRO A 81 -6.52 -15.16 -11.71
C PRO A 81 -6.26 -16.08 -10.52
N ARG A 82 -7.03 -17.17 -10.44
CA ARG A 82 -6.92 -18.18 -9.39
C ARG A 82 -6.27 -19.44 -9.89
N VAL A 83 -5.51 -20.08 -9.02
CA VAL A 83 -4.98 -21.43 -9.24
C VAL A 83 -5.57 -22.34 -8.18
N ASN A 84 -6.05 -23.51 -8.61
CA ASN A 84 -6.34 -24.63 -7.74
C ASN A 84 -5.16 -25.58 -7.80
N ASP A 85 -4.38 -25.63 -6.73
CA ASP A 85 -3.22 -26.52 -6.59
C ASP A 85 -3.60 -27.65 -5.63
N LYS A 86 -3.76 -28.87 -6.17
CA LYS A 86 -4.18 -30.07 -5.43
C LYS A 86 -3.02 -30.81 -4.76
N ARG A 87 -1.78 -30.36 -4.96
CA ARG A 87 -0.63 -30.98 -4.34
C ARG A 87 -0.65 -30.76 -2.82
N VAL A 88 -0.01 -31.67 -2.12
CA VAL A 88 0.14 -31.67 -0.67
C VAL A 88 1.63 -31.59 -0.36
N ASP A 89 1.98 -30.73 0.59
CA ASP A 89 3.36 -30.62 1.09
C ASP A 89 3.71 -31.92 1.86
N PRO A 90 4.77 -32.65 1.47
CA PRO A 90 5.14 -33.90 2.13
C PRO A 90 5.56 -33.74 3.60
N GLN A 91 6.00 -32.55 4.02
CA GLN A 91 6.47 -32.31 5.39
C GLN A 91 5.34 -31.93 6.34
N THR A 92 4.38 -31.13 5.86
CA THR A 92 3.29 -30.61 6.70
C THR A 92 1.98 -31.36 6.52
N GLY A 93 1.78 -32.04 5.38
CA GLY A 93 0.50 -32.65 5.02
C GLY A 93 -0.55 -31.64 4.55
N ASP A 94 -0.21 -30.35 4.44
CA ASP A 94 -1.13 -29.30 4.02
C ASP A 94 -1.18 -29.13 2.51
N ARG A 95 -2.32 -28.64 1.99
CA ARG A 95 -2.43 -28.29 0.56
C ARG A 95 -1.53 -27.11 0.22
N VAL A 96 -0.75 -27.28 -0.85
CA VAL A 96 0.03 -26.20 -1.46
C VAL A 96 -0.93 -25.13 -1.98
N ARG A 97 -0.60 -23.86 -1.74
CA ARG A 97 -1.39 -22.72 -2.22
C ARG A 97 -0.52 -21.81 -3.08
N PHE A 98 -1.03 -21.51 -4.27
CA PHE A 98 -0.47 -20.44 -5.09
C PHE A 98 -0.66 -19.10 -4.39
N SER A 99 0.42 -18.34 -4.26
CA SER A 99 0.40 -16.93 -3.89
C SER A 99 1.16 -16.14 -4.95
N SER A 100 0.52 -15.12 -5.51
CA SER A 100 1.15 -14.24 -6.49
C SER A 100 2.30 -13.47 -5.83
N ALA A 101 3.46 -13.45 -6.48
CA ALA A 101 4.58 -12.61 -6.11
C ALA A 101 4.35 -11.16 -6.56
N ILE A 102 3.64 -10.97 -7.68
CA ILE A 102 3.30 -9.66 -8.23
C ILE A 102 2.24 -8.96 -7.37
N LEU A 103 1.18 -9.65 -6.98
CA LEU A 103 0.06 -9.08 -6.23
C LEU A 103 -0.36 -9.96 -5.04
N PRO A 104 0.27 -9.76 -3.87
CA PRO A 104 -0.12 -10.46 -2.65
C PRO A 104 -1.61 -10.28 -2.30
N PRO A 105 -2.26 -11.25 -1.64
CA PRO A 105 -3.71 -11.21 -1.36
C PRO A 105 -4.20 -9.97 -0.59
N TRP A 106 -3.37 -9.50 0.34
CA TRP A 106 -3.66 -8.36 1.22
C TRP A 106 -3.28 -7.00 0.60
N ALA A 107 -2.52 -6.99 -0.50
CA ALA A 107 -2.05 -5.73 -1.10
C ALA A 107 -3.24 -4.86 -1.56
N ARG A 108 -3.26 -3.61 -1.08
CA ARG A 108 -4.19 -2.54 -1.49
C ARG A 108 -3.49 -1.31 -2.04
N LYS A 109 -2.17 -1.23 -1.87
CA LYS A 109 -1.30 -0.17 -2.37
C LYS A 109 0.01 -0.81 -2.83
N THR A 110 0.67 -0.22 -3.81
CA THR A 110 2.04 -0.60 -4.17
C THR A 110 3.03 -0.24 -3.05
N PRO A 111 4.15 -0.96 -2.89
CA PRO A 111 5.17 -0.63 -1.89
C PRO A 111 5.64 0.82 -1.97
N ARG A 112 5.90 1.33 -3.18
CA ARG A 112 6.30 2.73 -3.41
C ARG A 112 5.30 3.75 -2.89
N VAL A 113 4.00 3.51 -3.07
CA VAL A 113 2.96 4.40 -2.52
C VAL A 113 2.93 4.30 -1.00
N GLN A 114 3.15 3.12 -0.41
CA GLN A 114 3.20 3.00 1.05
C GLN A 114 4.42 3.72 1.65
N GLU A 115 5.57 3.66 0.97
CA GLU A 115 6.83 4.31 1.38
C GLU A 115 6.75 5.84 1.33
N VAL A 116 6.07 6.43 0.32
CA VAL A 116 6.05 7.89 0.15
C VAL A 116 5.13 8.60 1.14
N LEU A 117 4.04 7.95 1.59
CA LEU A 117 3.07 8.56 2.49
C LEU A 117 3.67 9.04 3.83
N PRO A 118 4.42 8.22 4.58
CA PRO A 118 5.03 8.68 5.83
C PRO A 118 6.12 9.74 5.58
N LEU A 119 6.82 9.71 4.43
CA LEU A 119 7.78 10.75 4.07
C LEU A 119 7.10 12.12 3.87
N LEU A 120 5.94 12.17 3.24
CA LEU A 120 5.18 13.43 3.10
C LEU A 120 4.78 14.00 4.46
N TYR A 121 4.43 13.13 5.43
CA TYR A 121 4.14 13.55 6.79
C TYR A 121 5.39 14.13 7.47
N LEU A 122 6.53 13.46 7.32
CA LEU A 122 7.82 13.97 7.81
C LEU A 122 8.19 15.32 7.20
N HIS A 123 7.84 15.55 5.93
CA HIS A 123 8.03 16.83 5.23
C HIS A 123 6.96 17.90 5.57
N GLY A 124 6.09 17.64 6.55
CA GLY A 124 5.18 18.64 7.11
C GLY A 124 3.78 18.63 6.52
N LEU A 125 3.40 17.63 5.71
CA LEU A 125 2.00 17.47 5.32
C LEU A 125 1.19 16.98 6.52
N SER A 126 0.18 17.76 6.91
CA SER A 126 -0.73 17.38 7.99
C SER A 126 -1.45 16.06 7.66
N SER A 127 -1.65 15.20 8.66
CA SER A 127 -2.35 13.92 8.50
C SER A 127 -3.78 14.06 7.97
N GLN A 128 -4.43 15.22 8.23
CA GLN A 128 -5.77 15.53 7.73
C GLN A 128 -5.76 15.99 6.27
N ASP A 129 -4.63 16.50 5.77
CA ASP A 129 -4.49 17.05 4.43
C ASP A 129 -4.12 16.01 3.37
N PHE A 130 -3.79 14.77 3.77
CA PHE A 130 -3.47 13.69 2.82
C PHE A 130 -4.63 13.37 1.87
N GLY A 131 -5.85 13.26 2.40
CA GLY A 131 -7.04 13.00 1.59
C GLY A 131 -7.28 14.10 0.55
N PRO A 132 -7.37 15.39 0.97
CA PRO A 132 -7.49 16.52 0.05
C PRO A 132 -6.34 16.65 -0.95
N ALA A 133 -5.08 16.51 -0.51
CA ALA A 133 -3.91 16.76 -1.35
C ALA A 133 -3.66 15.66 -2.39
N LEU A 134 -3.89 14.39 -2.02
CA LEU A 134 -3.54 13.25 -2.87
C LEU A 134 -4.76 12.53 -3.47
N GLY A 135 -5.97 12.83 -3.03
CA GLY A 135 -7.19 12.14 -3.45
C GLY A 135 -7.43 12.22 -4.96
N GLN A 136 -7.25 13.41 -5.56
CA GLN A 136 -7.39 13.59 -7.02
C GLN A 136 -6.25 12.89 -7.77
N LEU A 137 -5.00 13.09 -7.33
CA LEU A 137 -3.81 12.49 -7.94
C LEU A 137 -3.88 10.96 -7.97
N LEU A 138 -4.26 10.35 -6.85
CA LEU A 138 -4.36 8.90 -6.72
C LEU A 138 -5.70 8.34 -7.21
N GLY A 139 -6.66 9.20 -7.57
CA GLY A 139 -8.03 8.81 -7.95
C GLY A 139 -8.80 8.07 -6.84
N SER A 140 -8.34 8.17 -5.59
CA SER A 140 -8.95 7.51 -4.43
C SER A 140 -8.40 8.08 -3.12
N THR A 141 -9.27 8.26 -2.14
CA THR A 141 -8.90 8.63 -0.76
C THR A 141 -8.73 7.40 0.15
N LYS A 142 -8.90 6.19 -0.38
CA LYS A 142 -8.90 4.96 0.44
C LYS A 142 -7.53 4.70 1.09
N GLY A 143 -7.55 4.70 2.42
CA GLY A 143 -6.36 4.56 3.25
C GLY A 143 -5.38 5.72 3.12
N LEU A 144 -5.92 6.92 2.92
CA LEU A 144 -5.27 8.22 3.14
C LEU A 144 -5.87 8.94 4.37
N SER A 145 -6.64 8.22 5.21
CA SER A 145 -7.20 8.81 6.42
C SER A 145 -6.10 9.14 7.42
N ALA A 146 -6.30 10.17 8.25
CA ALA A 146 -5.35 10.56 9.28
C ALA A 146 -4.93 9.37 10.16
N ALA A 147 -5.86 8.51 10.58
CA ALA A 147 -5.55 7.30 11.33
C ALA A 147 -4.64 6.32 10.58
N THR A 148 -4.83 6.17 9.25
CA THR A 148 -3.94 5.33 8.44
C THR A 148 -2.54 5.93 8.35
N ILE A 149 -2.44 7.25 8.16
CA ILE A 149 -1.17 7.95 8.06
C ILE A 149 -0.41 7.88 9.40
N THR A 150 -1.08 8.16 10.53
CA THR A 150 -0.47 8.04 11.86
C THR A 150 -0.01 6.61 12.14
N LYS A 151 -0.78 5.60 11.69
CA LYS A 151 -0.36 4.20 11.81
C LYS A 151 0.92 3.90 11.02
N LEU A 152 1.10 4.50 9.86
CA LEU A 152 2.32 4.34 9.05
C LEU A 152 3.57 4.93 9.72
N THR A 153 3.41 5.82 10.72
CA THR A 153 4.52 6.41 11.47
C THR A 153 4.79 5.72 12.81
N GLU A 154 4.05 4.66 13.17
CA GLU A 154 4.22 3.93 14.45
C GLU A 154 5.65 3.38 14.62
N THR A 155 6.27 2.89 13.55
CA THR A 155 7.67 2.43 13.57
C THR A 155 8.61 3.56 13.98
N TRP A 156 8.46 4.75 13.40
CA TRP A 156 9.27 5.92 13.76
C TRP A 156 9.00 6.41 15.18
N GLN A 157 7.78 6.28 15.69
CA GLN A 157 7.49 6.58 17.09
C GLN A 157 8.23 5.63 18.03
N ALA A 158 8.30 4.34 17.69
CA ALA A 158 9.07 3.37 18.47
C ALA A 158 10.58 3.66 18.41
N GLU A 159 11.09 3.98 17.22
CA GLU A 159 12.50 4.39 17.02
C GLU A 159 12.84 5.66 17.79
N GLN A 160 11.95 6.67 17.79
CA GLN A 160 12.15 7.91 18.54
C GLN A 160 12.19 7.64 20.05
N LYS A 161 11.33 6.76 20.57
CA LYS A 161 11.34 6.35 21.98
C LYS A 161 12.66 5.66 22.34
N ALA A 162 13.11 4.72 21.51
CA ALA A 162 14.38 4.04 21.70
C ALA A 162 15.57 5.00 21.64
N PHE A 163 15.59 5.91 20.66
CA PHE A 163 16.61 6.94 20.52
C PHE A 163 16.68 7.89 21.71
N SER A 164 15.53 8.27 22.26
CA SER A 164 15.42 9.15 23.43
C SER A 164 15.85 8.49 24.74
N ALA A 165 15.80 7.16 24.80
CA ALA A 165 16.21 6.36 25.96
C ALA A 165 17.63 5.77 25.83
N ARG A 166 18.39 6.15 24.80
CA ARG A 166 19.72 5.58 24.55
C ARG A 166 20.72 5.95 25.64
N ASP A 167 21.66 5.05 25.91
CA ASP A 167 22.78 5.33 26.79
C ASP A 167 23.76 6.30 26.11
N LEU A 168 24.15 7.33 26.85
CA LEU A 168 25.12 8.36 26.43
C LEU A 168 26.42 8.28 27.24
N SER A 169 26.52 7.38 28.22
CA SER A 169 27.66 7.29 29.15
C SER A 169 28.98 6.88 28.49
N GLY A 170 28.94 6.32 27.29
CA GLY A 170 30.13 5.86 26.55
C GLY A 170 30.94 6.97 25.87
N VAL A 171 30.56 8.25 26.01
CA VAL A 171 31.22 9.39 25.35
C VAL A 171 31.38 10.55 26.33
N ASP A 172 32.60 11.11 26.41
CA ASP A 172 32.88 12.34 27.17
C ASP A 172 32.49 13.59 26.34
N TYR A 173 31.29 14.11 26.59
CA TYR A 173 30.81 15.33 25.92
C TYR A 173 31.44 16.60 26.52
N VAL A 174 32.36 17.23 25.79
CA VAL A 174 33.05 18.47 26.23
C VAL A 174 32.13 19.70 26.18
N TYR A 175 31.14 19.71 25.28
CA TYR A 175 30.17 20.79 25.12
C TYR A 175 28.76 20.25 25.00
N VAL A 176 27.82 20.93 25.65
CA VAL A 176 26.38 20.66 25.56
C VAL A 176 25.66 21.99 25.37
N TRP A 177 24.75 22.04 24.41
CA TRP A 177 23.90 23.19 24.12
C TRP A 177 22.45 22.80 24.36
N ALA A 178 21.67 23.73 24.89
CA ALA A 178 20.23 23.58 25.04
C ALA A 178 19.53 24.64 24.20
N ASP A 179 18.47 24.24 23.50
CA ASP A 179 17.61 25.12 22.70
C ASP A 179 16.14 24.78 23.01
N GLY A 180 15.25 25.75 22.77
CA GLY A 180 13.84 25.66 23.08
C GLY A 180 12.96 26.00 21.89
N ILE A 181 12.07 25.08 21.52
CA ILE A 181 11.04 25.30 20.51
C ILE A 181 9.69 25.39 21.22
N HIS A 182 9.00 26.51 21.05
CA HIS A 182 7.67 26.70 21.61
C HIS A 182 6.60 26.18 20.63
N VAL A 183 5.76 25.26 21.08
CA VAL A 183 4.63 24.70 20.32
C VAL A 183 3.38 24.65 21.19
N ASN A 184 2.24 24.98 20.58
CA ASN A 184 0.94 24.87 21.24
C ASN A 184 0.51 23.40 21.28
N VAL A 185 0.49 22.81 22.47
CA VAL A 185 0.02 21.43 22.70
C VAL A 185 -1.20 21.43 23.61
N ARG A 186 -2.12 20.50 23.39
CA ARG A 186 -3.15 20.16 24.38
C ARG A 186 -2.57 19.10 25.30
N LEU A 187 -2.55 19.38 26.60
CA LEU A 187 -2.20 18.38 27.60
C LEU A 187 -3.42 17.47 27.81
N GLU A 188 -3.20 16.17 27.81
CA GLU A 188 -4.21 15.22 28.29
C GLU A 188 -4.23 15.32 29.82
N GLU A 189 -5.44 15.37 30.41
CA GLU A 189 -5.67 15.50 31.86
C GLU A 189 -5.29 14.23 32.63
#